data_AF-A0A497ALH8-F1
#
_entry.id   AF-A0A497ALH8-F1
#
_cell.length_a   1.000
_cell.length_b   1.000
_cell.length_c   1.000
_cell.angle_alpha   90.00
_cell.angle_beta   90.00
_cell.angle_gamma   90.00
#
_symmetry.space_group_name_H-M   'P 1'
#
loop_
_entity.id
_entity.type
_entity.pdbx_description
1 polymer ?
#
loop_
_entity_poly.entity_id
_entity_poly.type
_entity_poly.pdbx_seq_one_letter_code
_entity_poly.pdbx_strand_id
1 'polypeptide(L)'
;MVDIRVSPERLRSVAGSLETHKGQTDETLNTMIRMVNDLSGEWTGLAQVDYANLFNEQVPQIQNQLRDILENLIRELRHIADVFEETDRGVI
;
A
#
# COMPACT_ATOMS: atom_id res chain seq x y z
N MET A 1 2.20 -11.41 -34.05
CA MET A 1 2.14 -10.29 -33.08
C MET A 1 1.40 -10.83 -31.88
N VAL A 2 2.07 -11.01 -30.73
CA VAL A 2 1.39 -11.48 -29.52
C VAL A 2 0.69 -10.27 -28.94
N ASP A 3 -0.60 -10.15 -29.22
CA ASP A 3 -1.47 -9.15 -28.61
C ASP A 3 -1.72 -9.63 -27.18
N ILE A 4 -0.89 -9.19 -26.23
CA ILE A 4 -1.14 -9.47 -24.81
C ILE A 4 -2.32 -8.59 -24.39
N ARG A 5 -3.53 -9.03 -24.74
CA ARG A 5 -4.77 -8.52 -24.15
C ARG A 5 -4.80 -8.99 -22.70
N VAL A 6 -4.30 -8.17 -21.79
CA VAL A 6 -4.59 -8.35 -20.36
C VAL A 6 -6.10 -8.17 -20.20
N SER A 7 -6.80 -9.19 -19.69
CA SER A 7 -8.25 -9.11 -19.51
C SER A 7 -8.62 -8.19 -18.35
N PRO A 8 -9.83 -7.58 -18.36
CA PRO A 8 -10.34 -6.80 -17.24
C PRO A 8 -10.27 -7.54 -15.90
N GLU A 9 -10.54 -8.85 -15.89
CA GLU A 9 -10.47 -9.70 -14.71
C GLU A 9 -9.04 -9.81 -14.18
N ARG A 10 -8.04 -9.88 -15.08
CA ARG A 10 -6.63 -9.92 -14.67
C ARG A 10 -6.21 -8.59 -14.03
N LEU A 11 -6.65 -7.45 -14.58
CA LEU A 11 -6.40 -6.13 -14.00
C LEU A 11 -7.02 -6.01 -12.60
N ARG A 12 -8.30 -6.42 -12.45
CA ARG A 12 -8.99 -6.44 -11.15
C ARG A 12 -8.31 -7.38 -10.15
N SER A 13 -7.83 -8.54 -10.60
CA SER A 13 -7.09 -9.49 -9.76
C SER A 13 -5.79 -8.87 -9.23
N VAL A 14 -5.00 -8.21 -10.09
CA VAL A 14 -3.77 -7.52 -9.66
C VAL A 14 -4.10 -6.37 -8.70
N ALA A 15 -5.14 -5.58 -8.98
CA ALA A 15 -5.60 -4.51 -8.08
C ALA A 15 -6.00 -5.07 -6.70
N GLY A 16 -6.67 -6.22 -6.66
CA GLY A 16 -6.98 -6.93 -5.40
C GLY A 16 -5.73 -7.41 -4.66
N SER A 17 -4.73 -7.96 -5.38
CA SER A 17 -3.45 -8.32 -4.76
C SER A 17 -2.73 -7.12 -4.17
N LEU A 18 -2.70 -5.98 -4.86
CA LEU A 18 -2.09 -4.75 -4.34
C LEU A 18 -2.81 -4.25 -3.08
N GLU A 19 -4.14 -4.32 -3.02
CA GLU A 19 -4.91 -3.97 -1.82
C GLU A 19 -4.55 -4.87 -0.63
N THR A 20 -4.39 -6.18 -0.85
CA THR A 20 -3.93 -7.11 0.19
C THR A 20 -2.54 -6.75 0.71
N HIS A 21 -1.58 -6.48 -0.18
CA HIS A 21 -0.21 -6.14 0.23
C HIS A 21 -0.14 -4.77 0.92
N LYS A 22 -1.03 -3.82 0.57
CA LYS A 22 -1.20 -2.56 1.30
C LYS A 22 -1.54 -2.83 2.77
N GLY A 23 -2.55 -3.67 3.02
CA GLY A 23 -2.95 -4.05 4.38
C GLY A 23 -1.83 -4.76 5.16
N GLN A 24 -1.13 -5.71 4.53
CA GLN A 24 0.02 -6.39 5.15
C GLN A 24 1.17 -5.43 5.50
N THR A 25 1.40 -4.43 4.66
CA THR A 25 2.42 -3.41 4.92
C THR A 25 2.00 -2.52 6.09
N ASP A 26 0.74 -2.12 6.17
CA ASP A 26 0.19 -1.38 7.31
C ASP A 26 0.38 -2.14 8.63
N GLU A 27 0.08 -3.43 8.65
CA GLU A 27 0.29 -4.29 9.82
C GLU A 27 1.77 -4.39 10.22
N THR A 28 2.64 -4.49 9.21
CA THR A 28 4.09 -4.58 9.42
C THR A 28 4.63 -3.28 10.02
N LEU A 29 4.26 -2.12 9.47
CA LEU A 29 4.67 -0.81 9.97
C LEU A 29 4.14 -0.54 11.39
N ASN A 30 2.88 -0.89 11.66
CA ASN A 30 2.30 -0.82 13.01
C ASN A 30 3.03 -1.72 14.01
N THR A 31 3.54 -2.87 13.55
CA THR A 31 4.36 -3.75 14.40
C THR A 31 5.71 -3.12 14.70
N MET A 32 6.34 -2.47 13.71
CA MET A 32 7.59 -1.74 13.95
C MET A 32 7.42 -0.59 14.94
N ILE A 33 6.33 0.18 14.84
CA ILE A 33 6.00 1.25 15.80
C ILE A 33 5.90 0.69 17.22
N ARG A 34 5.18 -0.42 17.40
CA ARG A 34 5.04 -1.08 18.72
C ARG A 34 6.40 -1.52 19.27
N MET A 35 7.24 -2.18 18.47
CA MET A 35 8.56 -2.62 18.91
C MET A 35 9.43 -1.46 19.41
N VAL A 36 9.43 -0.32 18.71
CA VAL A 36 10.19 0.87 19.13
C VAL A 36 9.62 1.48 20.40
N ASN A 37 8.29 1.51 20.53
CA ASN A 37 7.64 1.98 21.75
C ASN A 37 7.87 1.04 22.94
N ASP A 38 7.97 -0.27 22.73
CA ASP A 38 8.23 -1.25 23.79
C ASP A 38 9.68 -1.14 24.31
N LEU A 39 10.65 -0.88 23.41
CA LEU A 39 12.04 -0.60 23.79
C LEU A 39 12.15 0.61 24.73
N SER A 40 11.17 1.51 24.75
CA SER A 40 11.20 2.69 25.60
C SER A 40 11.14 2.40 27.10
N GLY A 41 10.67 1.21 27.48
CA GLY A 41 10.64 0.74 28.87
C GLY A 41 11.97 0.15 29.36
N GLU A 42 12.82 -0.35 28.45
CA GLU A 42 14.06 -1.06 28.78
C GLU A 42 15.31 -0.22 28.52
N TRP A 43 15.30 0.61 27.47
CA TRP A 43 16.38 1.52 27.15
C TRP A 43 16.10 2.87 27.80
N THR A 44 16.96 3.32 28.73
CA THR A 44 16.82 4.63 29.38
C THR A 44 17.84 5.62 28.81
N GLY A 45 17.39 6.80 28.33
CA GLY A 45 18.27 7.92 27.99
C GLY A 45 17.70 8.90 26.98
N LEU A 46 18.33 10.08 26.85
CA LEU A 46 17.91 11.12 25.90
C LEU A 46 17.92 10.62 24.43
N ALA A 47 18.92 9.82 24.05
CA ALA A 47 19.03 9.27 22.69
C ALA A 47 17.86 8.33 22.31
N GLN A 48 17.24 7.68 23.29
CA GLN A 48 16.08 6.82 23.09
C GLN A 48 14.82 7.65 22.83
N VAL A 49 14.63 8.75 23.57
CA VAL A 49 13.52 9.69 23.32
C VAL A 49 13.62 10.31 21.94
N ASP A 50 14.81 10.76 21.54
CA ASP A 50 15.03 11.36 20.21
C ASP A 50 14.76 10.37 19.08
N TYR A 51 15.23 9.12 19.23
CA TYR A 51 14.98 8.07 18.23
C TYR A 51 13.50 7.68 18.17
N ALA A 52 12.83 7.51 19.32
CA ALA A 52 11.42 7.16 19.36
C ALA A 52 10.55 8.27 18.73
N ASN A 53 10.87 9.54 18.98
CA ASN A 53 10.20 10.67 18.34
C ASN A 53 10.41 10.65 16.82
N LEU A 54 11.66 10.53 16.37
CA LEU A 54 11.99 10.45 14.95
C LEU A 54 11.23 9.30 14.27
N PHE A 55 11.19 8.12 14.90
CA PHE A 55 10.52 6.95 14.36
C PHE A 55 9.00 7.14 14.28
N ASN A 56 8.39 7.65 15.35
CA ASN A 56 6.95 7.93 15.43
C ASN A 56 6.52 9.07 14.49
N GLU A 57 7.43 9.94 14.06
CA GLU A 57 7.15 10.95 13.04
C GLU A 57 7.30 10.41 11.62
N GLN A 58 8.41 9.71 11.34
CA GLN A 58 8.77 9.29 9.97
C GLN A 58 7.94 8.12 9.48
N VAL A 59 7.68 7.11 10.32
CA VAL A 59 6.99 5.89 9.86
C VAL A 59 5.55 6.15 9.43
N PRO A 60 4.73 6.93 10.17
CA PRO A 60 3.40 7.29 9.69
C PRO A 60 3.42 8.11 8.39
N GLN A 61 4.43 8.96 8.18
CA GLN A 61 4.57 9.71 6.92
C GLN A 61 4.80 8.77 5.74
N ILE A 62 5.72 7.83 5.87
CA ILE A 62 6.00 6.80 4.85
C ILE A 62 4.75 5.94 4.61
N GLN A 63 4.07 5.54 5.68
CA GLN A 63 2.85 4.74 5.61
C GLN A 63 1.76 5.46 4.80
N ASN A 64 1.52 6.74 5.09
CA ASN A 64 0.51 7.52 4.39
C ASN A 64 0.87 7.73 2.92
N GLN A 65 2.13 8.07 2.61
CA GLN A 65 2.59 8.22 1.23
C GLN A 65 2.45 6.92 0.44
N LEU A 66 2.84 5.78 1.03
CA LEU A 66 2.71 4.47 0.39
C LEU A 66 1.23 4.12 0.16
N ARG A 67 0.36 4.38 1.14
CA ARG A 67 -1.08 4.18 1.03
C ARG A 67 -1.64 4.98 -0.14
N ASP A 68 -1.33 6.27 -0.22
CA ASP A 68 -1.84 7.15 -1.28
C ASP A 68 -1.39 6.69 -2.66
N ILE A 69 -0.12 6.31 -2.81
CA ILE A 69 0.43 5.80 -4.07
C ILE A 69 -0.26 4.50 -4.46
N LEU A 70 -0.37 3.53 -3.55
CA LEU A 70 -1.02 2.24 -3.84
C LEU A 70 -2.50 2.40 -4.16
N GLU A 71 -3.21 3.27 -3.45
CA GLU A 71 -4.62 3.54 -3.72
C GLU A 71 -4.83 4.19 -5.09
N ASN A 72 -3.96 5.11 -5.49
CA ASN A 72 -3.98 5.65 -6.85
C ASN A 72 -3.79 4.55 -7.89
N LEU A 73 -2.76 3.70 -7.75
CA LEU A 73 -2.49 2.61 -8.69
C LEU A 73 -3.64 1.60 -8.78
N ILE A 74 -4.24 1.26 -7.64
CA ILE A 74 -5.39 0.34 -7.55
C ILE A 74 -6.61 0.94 -8.25
N ARG A 75 -6.88 2.24 -8.05
CA ARG A 75 -7.97 2.95 -8.72
C ARG A 75 -7.77 2.94 -10.24
N GLU A 76 -6.56 3.27 -10.71
CA GLU A 76 -6.25 3.28 -12.14
C GLU A 76 -6.41 1.90 -12.77
N LEU A 77 -5.91 0.83 -12.13
CA LEU A 77 -6.09 -0.54 -12.63
C LEU A 77 -7.57 -0.94 -12.76
N ARG A 78 -8.40 -0.54 -11.80
CA ARG A 78 -9.85 -0.79 -11.85
C ARG A 78 -10.52 0.03 -12.95
N HIS A 79 -10.16 1.30 -13.07
CA HIS A 79 -10.68 2.18 -14.12
C HIS A 79 -10.36 1.64 -15.52
N ILE A 80 -9.13 1.22 -15.77
CA ILE A 80 -8.73 0.61 -17.05
C ILE A 80 -9.53 -0.67 -17.31
N ALA A 81 -9.75 -1.51 -16.30
CA ALA A 81 -10.59 -2.71 -16.45
C ALA A 81 -12.02 -2.36 -16.87
N ASP A 82 -12.62 -1.33 -16.25
CA ASP A 82 -13.98 -0.89 -16.56
C ASP A 82 -14.08 -0.35 -17.99
N VAL A 83 -13.12 0.49 -18.43
CA VAL A 83 -13.06 1.02 -19.80
C VAL A 83 -12.93 -0.11 -20.84
N PHE A 84 -12.12 -1.14 -20.56
CA PHE A 84 -11.98 -2.29 -21.44
C PHE A 84 -13.29 -3.08 -21.54
N GLU A 85 -13.96 -3.33 -20.42
CA GLU A 85 -15.24 -4.06 -20.38
C GLU A 85 -16.39 -3.28 -21.06
N GLU A 86 -16.40 -1.95 -20.95
CA GLU A 86 -17.34 -1.08 -21.66
C GLU A 86 -17.07 -1.06 -23.16
N THR A 87 -15.81 -0.96 -23.56
CA THR A 87 -15.42 -0.98 -24.98
C THR A 87 -15.78 -2.32 -25.62
N ASP A 88 -15.51 -3.44 -24.95
CA ASP A 88 -15.84 -4.77 -25.47
C ASP A 88 -17.36 -4.98 -25.56
N ARG A 89 -18.15 -4.42 -24.62
CA ARG A 89 -19.63 -4.43 -24.67
C ARG A 89 -20.21 -3.52 -25.74
N GLY A 90 -19.59 -2.37 -26.02
CA GLY A 90 -20.06 -1.40 -27.03
C GLY A 90 -19.70 -1.76 -28.47
N VAL A 91 -18.83 -2.76 -28.66
CA VAL A 91 -18.42 -3.28 -29.99
C VAL A 91 -19.31 -4.46 -30.43
N ILE A 92 -20.32 -4.85 -29.64
CA ILE A 92 -21.33 -5.88 -29.98
C ILE A 92 -22.61 -5.25 -30.54
#